data_AF-A0A1F3ZRQ4-F1
#
_entry.id   AF-A0A1F3ZRQ4-F1
#
_cell.length_a   1.000
_cell.length_b   1.000
_cell.length_c   1.000
_cell.angle_alpha   90.00
_cell.angle_beta   90.00
_cell.angle_gamma   90.00
#
_symmetry.space_group_name_H-M   'P 1'
#
loop_
_entity.id
_entity.type
_entity.pdbx_description
1 polymer ?
#
loop_
_entity_poly.entity_id
_entity_poly.type
_entity_poly.pdbx_seq_one_letter_code
_entity_poly.pdbx_strand_id
1 'polypeptide(L)'
;MLSAADGLSVHKGALAGATASETTGIHAFVAGFFASAAHARGVRVHRVARPSGKRSYACFAHPLPPGSGVQGVRSAPAVIIFIRDPASACAFEPEALERLYDLTTSEAILARSLAQGLTLEDAAANRGISDETARTQLKSLFEKTGCHRQAELVALLVGGNRI
;
A
#
# COMPACT_ATOMS: atom_id res chain seq x y z
N MET A 1 4.04 -5.14 10.88
CA MET A 1 5.14 -4.22 10.51
C MET A 1 5.78 -3.60 11.75
N LEU A 2 5.08 -2.77 12.54
CA LEU A 2 5.62 -2.25 13.81
C LEU A 2 5.86 -3.33 14.87
N SER A 3 5.01 -4.37 14.90
CA SER A 3 5.18 -5.55 15.75
C SER A 3 6.38 -6.42 15.38
N ALA A 4 6.90 -6.31 14.15
CA ALA A 4 8.06 -7.07 13.71
C ALA A 4 9.39 -6.41 14.11
N ALA A 5 9.36 -5.15 14.57
CA ALA A 5 10.52 -4.34 14.97
C ALA A 5 11.67 -4.29 13.93
N ASP A 6 11.37 -4.57 12.67
CA ASP A 6 12.36 -4.71 11.60
C ASP A 6 12.58 -3.38 10.88
N GLY A 7 13.11 -2.39 11.61
CA GLY A 7 13.45 -1.06 11.08
C GLY A 7 12.53 0.07 11.54
N LEU A 8 11.30 -0.23 11.95
CA LEU A 8 10.34 0.75 12.50
C LEU A 8 9.74 0.25 13.81
N SER A 9 9.72 1.13 14.81
CA SER A 9 9.19 0.85 16.15
C SER A 9 8.55 2.11 16.75
N VAL A 10 7.75 1.93 17.80
CA VAL A 10 7.18 3.06 18.57
C VAL A 10 7.74 2.99 19.99
N HIS A 11 8.44 4.05 20.41
CA HIS A 11 9.03 4.18 21.74
C HIS A 11 8.44 5.41 22.44
N LYS A 12 7.79 5.21 23.60
CA LYS A 12 7.12 6.28 24.36
C LYS A 12 6.15 7.13 23.51
N GLY A 13 5.48 6.50 22.55
CA GLY A 13 4.56 7.16 21.62
C GLY A 13 5.21 7.86 20.43
N ALA A 14 6.54 7.83 20.29
CA ALA A 14 7.26 8.39 19.14
C ALA A 14 7.72 7.28 18.18
N LEU A 15 7.59 7.53 16.86
CA LEU A 15 8.13 6.65 15.83
C LEU A 15 9.67 6.70 15.87
N ALA A 16 10.32 5.54 15.81
CA ALA A 16 11.77 5.41 15.83
C ALA A 16 12.25 4.40 14.77
N GLY A 17 13.42 4.70 14.19
CA GLY A 17 14.13 3.82 13.26
C GLY A 17 14.97 2.77 13.99
N ALA A 18 15.71 1.94 13.25
CA ALA A 18 16.60 0.95 13.86
C ALA A 18 17.83 1.58 14.54
N THR A 19 18.20 2.80 14.13
CA THR A 19 19.34 3.54 14.65
C THR A 19 18.94 4.95 15.09
N ALA A 20 19.81 5.60 15.88
CA ALA A 20 19.61 6.99 16.28
C ALA A 20 19.59 7.93 15.06
N SER A 21 20.51 7.74 14.10
CA SER A 21 20.56 8.54 12.87
C SER A 21 19.28 8.41 12.05
N GLU A 22 18.76 7.19 11.91
CA GLU A 22 17.50 6.95 11.21
C GLU A 22 16.30 7.53 11.94
N THR A 23 16.29 7.45 13.28
CA THR A 23 15.28 8.11 14.12
C THR A 23 15.30 9.63 13.92
N THR A 24 16.48 10.25 13.93
CA THR A 24 16.63 11.68 13.64
C THR A 24 16.14 12.01 12.22
N GLY A 25 16.43 11.16 11.24
CA GLY A 25 15.94 11.31 9.86
C GLY A 25 14.42 11.29 9.77
N ILE A 26 13.77 10.32 10.43
CA ILE A 26 12.30 10.21 10.50
C ILE A 26 11.70 11.45 11.18
N HIS A 27 12.29 11.92 12.28
CA HIS A 27 11.80 13.10 13.00
C HIS A 27 11.95 14.37 12.19
N ALA A 28 13.09 14.57 11.52
CA ALA A 28 13.32 15.70 10.62
C ALA A 28 12.34 15.67 9.44
N PHE A 29 12.08 14.49 8.88
CA PHE A 29 11.07 14.29 7.84
C PHE A 29 9.69 14.76 8.32
N VAL A 30 9.23 14.36 9.51
CA VAL A 30 7.94 14.81 10.06
C VAL A 30 7.96 16.31 10.37
N ALA A 31 8.99 16.80 11.06
CA ALA A 31 9.12 18.21 11.45
C ALA A 31 9.07 19.16 10.25
N GLY A 32 9.61 18.75 9.10
CA GLY A 32 9.57 19.56 7.88
C GLY A 32 8.16 19.87 7.36
N PHE A 33 7.09 19.18 7.80
CA PHE A 33 5.71 19.49 7.39
C PHE A 33 5.18 20.71 8.13
N PHE A 34 5.75 21.01 9.30
CA PHE A 34 5.33 22.09 10.17
C PHE A 34 6.19 23.37 10.01
N ALA A 35 7.29 23.28 9.27
CA ALA A 35 8.24 24.39 9.13
C ALA A 35 7.77 25.53 8.20
N SER A 36 6.83 25.29 7.27
CA SER A 36 6.23 26.36 6.44
C SER A 36 4.97 25.90 5.69
N ALA A 37 4.02 26.82 5.50
CA ALA A 37 2.76 26.59 4.77
C ALA A 37 2.95 26.15 3.30
N ALA A 38 4.11 26.46 2.69
CA ALA A 38 4.45 25.99 1.34
C ALA A 38 4.84 24.50 1.31
N HIS A 39 5.40 23.97 2.41
CA HIS A 39 5.78 22.56 2.56
C HIS A 39 4.58 21.64 2.86
N ALA A 40 3.39 22.22 3.06
CA ALA A 40 2.15 21.49 3.32
C ALA A 40 1.43 20.98 2.05
N ARG A 41 1.96 21.24 0.84
CA ARG A 41 1.24 21.00 -0.42
C ARG A 41 1.71 19.79 -1.24
N GLY A 42 2.52 18.88 -0.69
CA GLY A 42 2.97 17.70 -1.42
C GLY A 42 3.16 16.46 -0.55
N VAL A 43 2.92 15.28 -1.14
CA VAL A 43 3.29 14.00 -0.54
C VAL A 43 4.81 13.93 -0.48
N ARG A 44 5.39 13.76 0.71
CA ARG A 44 6.82 13.53 0.87
C ARG A 44 7.06 12.06 1.20
N VAL A 45 8.18 11.54 0.69
CA VAL A 45 8.58 10.13 0.87
C VAL A 45 9.84 10.07 1.71
N HIS A 46 9.84 9.21 2.72
CA HIS A 46 11.02 8.85 3.49
C HIS A 46 11.23 7.34 3.42
N ARG A 47 12.47 6.91 3.20
CA ARG A 47 12.82 5.49 3.20
C ARG A 47 13.34 5.09 4.56
N VAL A 48 12.92 3.91 5.02
CA VAL A 48 13.42 3.33 6.28
C VAL A 48 14.06 1.98 5.98
N ALA A 49 15.34 1.87 6.30
CA ALA A 49 16.10 0.65 6.13
C ALA A 49 15.60 -0.44 7.10
N ARG A 50 15.81 -1.69 6.70
CA ARG A 50 15.38 -2.85 7.47
C ARG A 50 16.62 -3.62 7.91
N PRO A 51 16.83 -3.82 9.21
CA PRO A 51 17.92 -4.66 9.73
C PRO A 51 17.95 -6.07 9.12
N SER A 52 16.78 -6.61 8.74
CA SER A 52 16.69 -7.91 8.04
C SER A 52 17.29 -7.94 6.63
N GLY A 53 17.70 -6.80 6.06
CA GLY A 53 18.19 -6.70 4.69
C GLY A 53 17.10 -6.73 3.61
N LYS A 54 15.82 -6.85 4.00
CA LYS A 54 14.68 -6.72 3.08
C LYS A 54 14.60 -5.31 2.49
N ARG A 55 13.86 -5.16 1.37
CA ARG A 55 13.63 -3.85 0.74
C ARG A 55 13.08 -2.85 1.76
N SER A 56 13.65 -1.64 1.78
CA SER A 56 13.28 -0.54 2.69
C SER A 56 11.77 -0.28 2.68
N TYR A 57 11.20 0.07 3.84
CA TYR A 57 9.85 0.63 3.87
C TYR A 57 9.82 1.97 3.14
N ALA A 58 8.68 2.29 2.53
CA ALA A 58 8.38 3.62 2.01
C ALA A 58 7.34 4.30 2.92
N CYS A 59 7.74 5.38 3.57
CA CYS A 59 6.87 6.19 4.40
C CYS A 59 6.39 7.41 3.60
N PHE A 60 5.07 7.56 3.47
CA PHE A 60 4.41 8.72 2.90
C PHE A 60 3.79 9.52 4.04
N ALA A 61 3.86 10.83 3.98
CA ALA A 61 3.25 11.65 5.03
C ALA A 61 2.45 12.80 4.45
N HIS A 62 1.33 13.10 5.10
CA HIS A 62 0.41 14.17 4.73
C HIS A 62 0.02 14.99 5.98
N PRO A 63 0.07 16.33 5.92
CA PRO A 63 -0.37 17.17 7.04
C PRO A 63 -1.88 17.03 7.26
N LEU A 64 -2.30 17.02 8.52
CA LEU A 64 -3.70 17.07 8.91
C LEU A 64 -4.12 18.52 9.12
N PRO A 65 -5.25 18.96 8.53
CA PRO A 65 -5.84 20.24 8.86
C PRO A 65 -6.16 20.32 10.36
N PRO A 66 -6.01 21.51 11.00
CA PRO A 66 -6.50 21.74 12.35
C PRO A 66 -7.99 21.42 12.44
N GLY A 67 -8.42 20.78 13.52
CA GLY A 67 -9.84 20.45 13.72
C GLY A 67 -10.36 19.30 12.84
N SER A 68 -9.47 18.47 12.27
CA SER A 68 -9.80 17.28 11.47
C SER A 68 -10.56 16.18 12.23
N GLY A 69 -10.90 16.38 13.51
CA GLY A 69 -11.76 15.48 14.29
C GLY A 69 -11.13 14.13 14.60
N VAL A 70 -9.84 13.93 14.31
CA VAL A 70 -9.14 12.68 14.57
C VAL A 70 -8.99 12.49 16.08
N GLN A 71 -9.61 11.44 16.61
CA GLN A 71 -9.60 11.13 18.03
C GLN A 71 -8.16 10.90 18.53
N GLY A 72 -7.77 11.63 19.57
CA GLY A 72 -6.40 11.60 20.12
C GLY A 72 -5.46 12.69 19.56
N VAL A 73 -5.83 13.36 18.48
CA VAL A 73 -5.13 14.55 17.97
C VAL A 73 -5.79 15.79 18.59
N ARG A 74 -5.15 16.39 19.59
CA ARG A 74 -5.57 17.70 20.14
C ARG A 74 -5.45 18.78 19.05
N SER A 75 -5.95 20.01 19.29
CA SER A 75 -5.88 21.16 18.35
C SER A 75 -4.48 21.59 17.86
N ALA A 76 -3.45 20.78 18.09
CA ALA A 76 -2.10 20.97 17.57
C ALA A 76 -1.98 20.48 16.11
N PRO A 77 -1.04 21.05 15.34
CA PRO A 77 -0.69 20.54 14.02
C PRO A 77 -0.31 19.05 14.07
N ALA A 78 -0.84 18.25 13.15
CA ALA A 78 -0.57 16.82 13.08
C ALA A 78 -0.28 16.38 11.64
N VAL A 79 0.30 15.18 11.50
CA VAL A 79 0.63 14.55 10.21
C VAL A 79 0.22 13.09 10.29
N ILE A 80 -0.41 12.55 9.24
CA ILE A 80 -0.60 11.11 9.07
C ILE A 80 0.58 10.56 8.29
N ILE A 81 1.14 9.44 8.75
CA ILE A 81 2.19 8.70 8.06
C ILE A 81 1.62 7.35 7.59
N PHE A 82 1.66 7.11 6.29
CA PHE A 82 1.38 5.82 5.67
C PHE A 82 2.70 5.08 5.44
N ILE A 83 2.79 3.84 5.91
CA ILE A 83 3.99 2.99 5.74
C ILE A 83 3.64 1.87 4.77
N ARG A 84 4.36 1.81 3.65
CA ARG A 84 4.26 0.74 2.66
C ARG A 84 5.47 -0.20 2.79
N ASP A 85 5.21 -1.49 2.91
CA ASP A 85 6.22 -2.54 2.79
C ASP A 85 6.27 -3.06 1.36
N PRO A 86 7.35 -2.79 0.60
CA PRO A 86 7.50 -3.31 -0.76
C PRO A 86 7.70 -4.83 -0.83
N ALA A 87 8.10 -5.46 0.29
CA ALA A 87 8.27 -6.90 0.39
C ALA A 87 7.01 -7.61 0.89
N SER A 88 5.98 -6.88 1.30
CA SER A 88 4.68 -7.48 1.55
C SER A 88 4.07 -7.83 0.22
N ALA A 89 3.66 -9.10 0.05
CA ALA A 89 2.87 -9.49 -1.10
C ALA A 89 1.68 -8.53 -1.23
N CYS A 90 1.27 -8.27 -2.47
CA CYS A 90 0.07 -7.51 -2.76
C CYS A 90 -1.13 -8.26 -2.15
N ALA A 91 -1.46 -7.92 -0.91
CA ALA A 91 -2.45 -8.60 -0.10
C ALA A 91 -3.74 -7.79 -0.17
N PHE A 92 -4.34 -7.76 -1.36
CA PHE A 92 -5.76 -7.47 -1.40
C PHE A 92 -6.51 -8.69 -0.93
N GLU A 93 -7.33 -8.49 0.09
CA GLU A 93 -8.37 -9.47 0.37
C GLU A 93 -9.40 -9.43 -0.76
N PRO A 94 -9.85 -10.58 -1.28
CA PRO A 94 -10.82 -10.65 -2.37
C PRO A 94 -12.03 -9.75 -2.14
N GLU A 95 -12.52 -9.67 -0.91
CA GLU A 95 -13.65 -8.83 -0.50
C GLU A 95 -13.41 -7.33 -0.74
N ALA A 96 -12.15 -6.87 -0.67
CA ALA A 96 -11.81 -5.50 -1.02
C ALA A 96 -11.92 -5.27 -2.52
N LEU A 97 -11.46 -6.23 -3.34
CA LEU A 97 -11.54 -6.13 -4.80
C LEU A 97 -12.98 -6.21 -5.30
N GLU A 98 -13.81 -7.05 -4.66
CA GLU A 98 -15.25 -7.12 -4.90
C GLU A 98 -15.90 -5.74 -4.73
N ARG A 99 -15.61 -5.04 -3.62
CA ARG A 99 -16.21 -3.73 -3.33
C ARG A 99 -15.66 -2.59 -4.17
N LEU A 100 -14.39 -2.65 -4.56
CA LEU A 100 -13.73 -1.56 -5.29
C LEU A 100 -14.07 -1.57 -6.78
N TYR A 101 -14.33 -2.74 -7.36
CA TYR A 101 -14.51 -2.91 -8.80
C TYR A 101 -15.77 -3.72 -9.16
N ASP A 102 -16.70 -3.90 -8.21
CA ASP A 102 -17.93 -4.70 -8.38
C ASP A 102 -17.67 -6.11 -8.93
N LEU A 103 -16.58 -6.72 -8.46
CA LEU A 103 -16.18 -8.07 -8.88
C LEU A 103 -17.03 -9.13 -8.20
N THR A 104 -17.20 -10.25 -8.89
CA THR A 104 -17.65 -11.48 -8.22
C THR A 104 -16.50 -12.08 -7.41
N THR A 105 -16.81 -12.93 -6.44
CA THR A 105 -15.78 -13.65 -5.65
C THR A 105 -14.80 -14.42 -6.53
N SER A 106 -15.29 -15.06 -7.59
CA SER A 106 -14.45 -15.78 -8.55
C SER A 106 -13.50 -14.85 -9.31
N GLU A 107 -13.95 -13.67 -9.70
CA GLU A 107 -13.12 -12.65 -10.36
C GLU A 107 -12.10 -12.06 -9.39
N ALA A 108 -12.49 -11.75 -8.15
CA ALA A 108 -11.61 -11.22 -7.13
C ALA A 108 -10.47 -12.19 -6.78
N ILE A 109 -10.76 -13.49 -6.68
CA ILE A 109 -9.76 -14.54 -6.47
C ILE A 109 -8.81 -14.62 -7.68
N LEU A 110 -9.33 -14.53 -8.91
CA LEU A 110 -8.50 -14.51 -10.12
C LEU A 110 -7.57 -13.29 -10.12
N ALA A 111 -8.12 -12.10 -9.91
CA ALA A 111 -7.39 -10.84 -9.86
C ALA A 111 -6.27 -10.85 -8.81
N ARG A 112 -6.55 -11.38 -7.61
CA ARG A 112 -5.55 -11.58 -6.54
C ARG A 112 -4.41 -12.49 -7.00
N SER A 113 -4.73 -13.62 -7.64
CA SER A 113 -3.73 -14.57 -8.12
C SER A 113 -2.81 -13.93 -9.16
N LEU A 114 -3.38 -13.19 -10.11
CA LEU A 114 -2.62 -12.46 -11.13
C LEU A 114 -1.76 -11.35 -10.51
N ALA A 115 -2.26 -10.62 -9.51
CA ALA A 115 -1.51 -9.59 -8.79
C ALA A 115 -0.35 -10.16 -7.96
N GLN A 116 -0.42 -11.44 -7.58
CA GLN A 116 0.67 -12.18 -6.93
C GLN A 116 1.72 -12.70 -7.92
N GLY A 117 1.51 -12.48 -9.22
CA GLY A 117 2.45 -12.87 -10.27
C GLY A 117 2.22 -14.25 -10.87
N LEU A 118 1.10 -14.92 -10.54
CA LEU A 118 0.74 -16.17 -11.18
C LEU A 118 0.34 -15.92 -12.65
N THR A 119 0.64 -16.90 -13.51
CA THR A 119 0.09 -16.93 -14.86
C THR A 119 -1.41 -17.23 -14.82
N LEU A 120 -2.12 -16.98 -15.93
CA LEU A 120 -3.53 -17.30 -16.01
C LEU A 120 -3.75 -18.81 -15.90
N GLU A 121 -2.85 -19.59 -16.50
CA GLU A 121 -2.81 -21.04 -16.48
C GLU A 121 -2.57 -21.58 -15.06
N ASP A 122 -1.59 -21.04 -14.33
CA ASP A 122 -1.34 -21.42 -12.93
C ASP A 122 -2.55 -21.10 -12.04
N ALA A 123 -3.17 -19.93 -12.26
CA ALA A 123 -4.36 -19.53 -11.52
C ALA A 123 -5.56 -20.43 -11.82
N ALA A 124 -5.72 -20.89 -13.07
CA ALA A 124 -6.76 -21.84 -13.46
C ALA A 124 -6.52 -23.22 -12.81
N ALA A 125 -5.30 -23.73 -12.91
CA ALA A 125 -4.90 -25.01 -12.34
C ALA A 125 -5.07 -25.04 -10.82
N ASN A 126 -4.62 -24.00 -10.11
CA ASN A 126 -4.76 -23.89 -8.65
C ASN A 126 -6.22 -23.85 -8.19
N ARG A 127 -7.14 -23.41 -9.06
CA ARG A 127 -8.57 -23.30 -8.77
C ARG A 127 -9.39 -24.47 -9.31
N GLY A 128 -8.78 -25.40 -10.04
CA GLY A 128 -9.47 -26.52 -10.67
C GLY A 128 -10.50 -26.10 -11.73
N ILE A 129 -10.29 -24.97 -12.41
CA ILE A 129 -11.16 -24.49 -13.51
C ILE A 129 -10.47 -24.65 -14.87
N SER A 130 -11.25 -24.69 -15.95
CA SER A 130 -10.66 -24.73 -17.30
C SER A 130 -10.03 -23.39 -17.69
N ASP A 131 -9.02 -23.44 -18.57
CA ASP A 131 -8.40 -22.25 -19.15
C ASP A 131 -9.43 -21.34 -19.83
N GLU A 132 -10.45 -21.92 -20.47
CA GLU A 132 -11.54 -21.18 -21.11
C GLU A 132 -12.40 -20.41 -20.09
N THR A 133 -12.68 -21.03 -18.94
CA THR A 133 -13.38 -20.38 -17.83
C THR A 133 -12.53 -19.25 -17.25
N ALA A 134 -11.23 -19.47 -17.07
CA ALA A 134 -10.30 -18.45 -16.59
C ALA A 134 -10.20 -17.26 -17.57
N ARG A 135 -10.14 -17.52 -18.89
CA ARG A 135 -10.17 -16.47 -19.93
C ARG A 135 -11.48 -15.69 -19.92
N THR A 136 -12.61 -16.35 -19.71
CA THR A 136 -13.93 -15.71 -19.60
C THR A 136 -13.99 -14.78 -18.38
N GLN A 137 -13.53 -15.25 -17.22
CA GLN A 137 -13.42 -14.42 -16.01
C GLN A 137 -12.46 -13.24 -16.22
N LEU A 138 -11.33 -13.45 -16.89
CA LEU A 138 -10.37 -12.39 -17.21
C LEU A 138 -10.97 -11.32 -18.12
N LYS A 139 -11.79 -11.71 -19.10
CA LYS A 139 -12.50 -10.76 -19.95
C LYS A 139 -13.49 -9.92 -19.14
N SER A 140 -14.24 -10.54 -18.23
CA SER A 140 -15.15 -9.79 -17.35
C SER A 140 -14.39 -8.84 -16.41
N LEU A 141 -13.23 -9.27 -15.89
CA LEU A 141 -12.33 -8.39 -15.13
C LEU A 141 -11.93 -7.15 -15.93
N PHE A 142 -11.53 -7.32 -17.20
CA PHE A 142 -11.18 -6.19 -18.06
C PHE A 142 -12.34 -5.22 -18.26
N GLU A 143 -13.54 -5.73 -18.49
CA GLU A 143 -14.75 -4.90 -18.64
C GLU A 143 -15.05 -4.11 -17.35
N LYS A 144 -14.96 -4.74 -16.18
CA LYS A 144 -15.26 -4.10 -14.88
C LYS A 144 -14.18 -3.13 -14.39
N THR A 145 -12.92 -3.40 -14.72
CA THR A 145 -11.77 -2.58 -14.29
C THR A 145 -11.36 -1.54 -15.33
N GLY A 146 -11.94 -1.57 -16.52
CA GLY A 146 -11.55 -0.71 -17.65
C GLY A 146 -10.16 -1.01 -18.20
N CYS A 147 -9.56 -2.14 -17.84
CA CYS A 147 -8.26 -2.56 -18.35
C CYS A 147 -8.41 -3.30 -19.68
N HIS A 148 -7.37 -3.30 -20.50
CA HIS A 148 -7.35 -4.03 -21.78
C HIS A 148 -6.31 -5.14 -21.83
N ARG A 149 -5.37 -5.16 -20.88
CA ARG A 149 -4.28 -6.14 -20.81
C ARG A 149 -4.06 -6.62 -19.38
N GLN A 150 -3.62 -7.87 -19.23
CA GLN A 150 -3.33 -8.44 -17.91
C GLN A 150 -2.28 -7.62 -17.15
N ALA A 151 -1.22 -7.16 -17.84
CA ALA A 151 -0.21 -6.31 -17.22
C ALA A 151 -0.76 -4.97 -16.71
N GLU A 152 -1.78 -4.43 -17.39
CA GLU A 152 -2.47 -3.20 -16.97
C GLU A 152 -3.34 -3.46 -15.74
N LEU A 153 -4.09 -4.56 -15.72
CA LEU A 153 -4.83 -5.00 -14.54
C LEU A 153 -3.90 -5.20 -13.34
N VAL A 154 -2.77 -5.90 -13.52
CA VAL A 154 -1.78 -6.11 -12.46
C VAL A 154 -1.20 -4.78 -11.97
N ALA A 155 -0.89 -3.85 -12.89
CA ALA A 155 -0.40 -2.52 -12.52
C ALA A 155 -1.45 -1.70 -11.75
N LEU A 156 -2.72 -1.75 -12.16
CA LEU A 156 -3.84 -1.11 -11.46
C LEU A 156 -3.94 -1.65 -10.03
N LEU A 157 -3.95 -2.97 -9.87
CA LEU A 157 -4.09 -3.63 -8.57
C LEU A 157 -2.89 -3.32 -7.68
N VAL A 158 -1.65 -3.56 -8.11
CA VAL A 158 -0.44 -3.40 -7.28
C VAL A 158 -0.16 -1.93 -6.89
N GLY A 159 -1.00 -0.98 -7.30
CA GLY A 159 -0.86 0.43 -6.97
C GLY A 159 0.19 1.08 -7.85
N GLY A 160 0.00 0.95 -9.16
CA GLY A 160 0.58 1.80 -10.19
C GLY A 160 0.10 3.23 -9.98
N ASN A 161 0.90 3.97 -9.24
CA ASN A 161 0.81 5.38 -8.90
C ASN A 161 0.20 6.26 -10.03
N ARG A 162 -1.10 6.51 -9.97
CA ARG A 162 -1.72 7.72 -10.53
C ARG A 162 -2.06 8.61 -9.35
N ILE A 163 -1.12 9.48 -8.98
CA ILE A 163 -1.34 10.69 -8.19
C ILE A 163 -1.27 11.86 -9.16
#